data_AF-A0A372L7Q8-F1
#
_entry.id   AF-A0A372L7Q8-F1
#
_cell.length_a   1.000
_cell.length_b   1.000
_cell.length_c   1.000
_cell.angle_alpha   90.00
_cell.angle_beta   90.00
_cell.angle_gamma   90.00
#
_symmetry.space_group_name_H-M   'P 1'
#
loop_
_entity.id
_entity.type
_entity.pdbx_description
1 polymer ?
#
loop_
_entity_poly.entity_id
_entity_poly.type
_entity_poly.pdbx_seq_one_letter_code
_entity_poly.pdbx_strand_id
1 'polypeptide(L)' 'METKTEFLALIEKKRIELFHIVSKNGLNSNITLQYSQELDQLLNQYNKSFIKMDISP' A
#
# COMPACT_ATOMS: atom_id res chain seq x y z
N MET A 1 2.17 -17.92 9.14
CA MET A 1 1.48 -16.72 9.68
C MET A 1 2.40 -15.56 9.39
N GLU A 2 2.00 -14.63 8.51
CA GLU A 2 2.76 -13.39 8.35
C GLU A 2 2.60 -12.57 9.64
N THR A 3 3.73 -12.23 10.23
CA THR A 3 3.82 -11.38 11.41
C THR A 3 3.51 -9.94 11.01
N LYS A 4 3.04 -9.14 11.99
CA LYS A 4 2.80 -7.70 11.81
C LYS A 4 3.98 -6.97 11.13
N THR A 5 5.21 -7.36 11.47
CA THR A 5 6.44 -6.79 10.92
C THR A 5 6.67 -7.15 9.47
N GLU A 6 6.42 -8.41 9.07
CA GLU A 6 6.52 -8.83 7.66
C GLU A 6 5.51 -8.08 6.80
N PHE A 7 4.29 -7.88 7.31
CA PHE A 7 3.27 -7.11 6.60
C PHE A 7 3.67 -5.63 6.42
N LEU A 8 4.27 -5.01 7.45
CA LEU A 8 4.81 -3.66 7.35
C LEU A 8 5.96 -3.56 6.33
N ALA A 9 6.81 -4.59 6.24
CA ALA A 9 7.88 -4.64 5.24
C ALA A 9 7.32 -4.70 3.81
N LEU A 10 6.21 -5.41 3.59
CA LEU A 10 5.52 -5.44 2.30
C LEU A 10 4.94 -4.07 1.93
N ILE A 11 4.31 -3.38 2.89
CA ILE A 11 3.81 -2.00 2.69
C ILE A 11 4.95 -1.07 2.31
N GLU A 12 6.07 -1.13 3.04
CA GLU A 12 7.21 -0.25 2.78
C GLU A 12 7.84 -0.52 1.40
N LYS A 13 8.00 -1.80 1.04
CA LYS A 13 8.46 -2.18 -0.30
C LYS A 13 7.55 -1.60 -1.37
N LYS A 14 6.23 -1.74 -1.23
CA LYS A 14 5.27 -1.23 -2.21
C LYS A 14 5.28 0.31 -2.28
N ARG A 15 5.48 1.00 -1.16
CA ARG A 15 5.65 2.46 -1.11
C ARG A 15 6.86 2.92 -1.92
N ILE A 16 7.99 2.23 -1.78
CA ILE A 16 9.21 2.51 -2.55
C ILE A 16 8.98 2.26 -4.05
N GLU A 17 8.30 1.17 -4.40
CA GLU A 17 7.94 0.90 -5.80
C GLU A 17 7.06 2.01 -6.39
N LEU A 18 6.01 2.43 -5.67
CA LEU A 18 5.14 3.53 -6.09
C LEU A 18 5.93 4.81 -6.29
N PHE A 19 6.84 5.17 -5.37
CA PHE A 19 7.69 6.35 -5.51
C PHE A 19 8.51 6.33 -6.81
N HIS A 20 9.12 5.19 -7.15
CA HIS A 20 9.85 5.04 -8.41
C HIS A 20 8.94 5.16 -9.63
N ILE A 21 7.75 4.55 -9.59
CA ILE A 21 6.78 4.61 -10.68
C ILE A 21 6.30 6.05 -10.89
N VAL A 22 6.01 6.79 -9.82
CA VAL A 22 5.65 8.21 -9.86
C VAL A 22 6.79 9.03 -10.48
N SER A 23 8.02 8.82 -10.03
CA SER A 23 9.19 9.55 -10.55
C SER A 23 9.43 9.29 -12.04
N LYS A 24 9.06 8.11 -12.55
CA LYS A 24 9.26 7.73 -13.95
C LYS A 24 8.11 8.11 -14.88
N ASN A 25 6.87 7.97 -14.41
CA ASN A 25 5.67 8.06 -15.25
C ASN A 25 4.78 9.26 -14.92
N GLY A 26 5.07 9.97 -13.83
CA GLY A 26 4.21 11.04 -13.31
C GLY A 26 3.00 10.50 -12.55
N LEU A 27 2.32 11.39 -11.83
CA LEU A 27 1.21 11.05 -10.93
C LEU A 27 -0.03 10.53 -11.67
N ASN A 28 -0.28 11.05 -12.88
CA ASN A 28 -1.52 10.77 -13.63
C ASN A 28 -1.43 9.55 -14.54
N SER A 29 -0.31 8.82 -14.52
CA SER A 29 -0.20 7.62 -15.33
C SER A 29 -1.06 6.48 -14.75
N ASN A 30 -1.62 5.66 -15.63
CA ASN A 30 -2.43 4.51 -15.22
C ASN A 30 -1.60 3.56 -14.32
N ILE A 31 -0.32 3.35 -14.65
CA ILE A 31 0.57 2.52 -13.84
C ILE A 31 0.80 3.10 -12.44
N THR A 32 0.92 4.42 -12.30
CA THR A 32 1.01 5.07 -10.98
C THR A 32 -0.27 4.86 -10.17
N LEU A 33 -1.43 5.00 -10.81
CA LEU A 33 -2.72 4.79 -10.17
C LEU A 33 -2.88 3.34 -9.68
N GLN A 34 -2.49 2.36 -10.50
CA GLN A 34 -2.51 0.94 -10.12
C GLN A 34 -1.65 0.67 -8.89
N TYR A 35 -0.40 1.17 -8.88
CA TYR A 35 0.50 0.98 -7.74
C TYR A 35 -0.01 1.67 -6.47
N SER A 36 -0.70 2.81 -6.60
CA SER A 36 -1.36 3.48 -5.46
C SER A 36 -2.48 2.61 -4.90
N GLN A 37 -3.32 2.03 -5.75
CA GLN A 37 -4.42 1.17 -5.33
C GLN A 37 -3.93 -0.12 -4.65
N GLU A 38 -2.85 -0.70 -5.15
CA GLU A 38 -2.22 -1.87 -4.52
C GLU A 38 -1.66 -1.54 -3.13
N LEU A 39 -1.00 -0.38 -2.98
CA LEU A 39 -0.53 0.09 -1.68
C LEU A 39 -1.70 0.32 -0.71
N ASP A 40 -2.79 0.93 -1.17
CA ASP A 40 -3.99 1.14 -0.37
C ASP A 40 -4.64 -0.18 0.06
N GLN A 41 -4.65 -1.19 -0.80
CA GLN A 41 -5.13 -2.53 -0.45
C GLN A 41 -4.29 -3.17 0.65
N LEU A 42 -2.96 -3.06 0.58
CA LEU A 42 -2.06 -3.54 1.64
C LEU A 42 -2.33 -2.81 2.96
N LEU A 43 -2.42 -1.49 2.94
CA LEU A 43 -2.74 -0.69 4.13
C LEU A 43 -4.09 -1.10 4.73
N ASN A 44 -5.10 -1.31 3.91
CA ASN A 44 -6.43 -1.75 4.35
C ASN A 44 -6.39 -3.15 4.96
N GLN A 45 -5.66 -4.09 4.38
CA GLN A 45 -5.50 -5.44 4.92
C GLN A 45 -4.74 -5.44 6.26
N TYR A 46 -3.69 -4.62 6.37
CA TYR A 46 -2.97 -4.42 7.62
C TYR A 46 -3.88 -3.84 8.69
N ASN A 47 -4.65 -2.80 8.35
CA ASN A 47 -5.57 -2.15 9.28
C ASN A 47 -6.64 -3.14 9.78
N LYS A 48 -7.22 -3.93 8.88
CA LYS A 48 -8.20 -4.97 9.23
C LYS A 48 -7.60 -6.05 10.13
N SER A 49 -6.37 -6.47 9.84
CA SER A 49 -5.72 -7.60 10.53
C SER A 49 -5.11 -7.20 11.88
N PHE A 50 -4.62 -5.97 12.03
CA PHE A 50 -3.77 -5.57 13.16
C PHE A 50 -4.21 -4.32 13.91
N ILE A 51 -5.05 -3.45 13.33
CA ILE A 51 -5.44 -2.18 13.96
C ILE A 51 -6.92 -2.14 14.35
N LYS A 52 -7.81 -2.94 13.73
CA LYS A 52 -9.28 -2.88 13.93
C LYS A 52 -9.75 -1.41 14.00
N MET A 53 -9.43 -0.63 12.98
CA MET A 53 -10.01 0.71 12.88
C MET A 53 -11.40 0.54 12.26
N ASP A 54 -12.43 0.63 13.09
CA ASP A 54 -13.83 0.81 12.65
C ASP A 54 -13.90 2.15 11.92
N ILE A 55 -13.61 2.13 10.62
CA ILE A 55 -14.08 3.16 9.71
C ILE A 55 -15.42 2.66 9.18
N SER A 56 -16.44 2.72 10.04
CA SER A 56 -17.83 2.76 9.55
C SER A 56 -18.03 4.11 8.84
N PRO A 57 -18.72 4.13 7.69
CA PRO A 57 -19.13 5.37 7.02
C PRO A 57 -20.10 6.21 7.88
#